data_AF-A0A8C0LV64-F1
#
_entry.id   AF-A0A8C0LV64-F1
#
_cell.length_a   1.000
_cell.length_b   1.000
_cell.length_c   1.000
_cell.angle_alpha   90.00
_cell.angle_beta   90.00
_cell.angle_gamma   90.00
#
_symmetry.space_group_name_H-M   'P 1'
#
loop_
_entity.id
_entity.type
_entity.pdbx_description
1 polymer ?
#
loop_
_entity_poly.entity_id
_entity_poly.type
_entity_poly.pdbx_seq_one_letter_code
_entity_poly.pdbx_strand_id
1 'polypeptide(L)'
;MIGTQREREAETQAEGEAGSMHREPDVGFNPGSPGSRPGPKAGAKPLRHPGIPTPKFYHTWSRCTDINPEAAACTLETAHCNNVSIQPVITDLVNGLLPRLKEKVDLLVFNPPYVVTPPEEVGSHGVEAAWAGGRNGREVMDRFFPLAPDLLSPRGLFYLVTIKENNPEEILKTMTTRGLQGTIALSRQAGQEILSVLRFTKS
;
A
#
# COMPACT_ATOMS: atom_id res chain seq x y z
N MET A 1 -33.20 -18.29 43.61
CA MET A 1 -34.14 -17.39 42.92
C MET A 1 -33.42 -16.07 42.67
N ILE A 2 -33.26 -15.48 41.49
CA ILE A 2 -33.39 -15.89 40.09
C ILE A 2 -32.43 -14.92 39.39
N GLY A 3 -31.21 -15.36 39.04
CA GLY A 3 -30.44 -14.65 38.02
C GLY A 3 -31.27 -14.76 36.74
N THR A 4 -31.80 -13.65 36.28
CA THR A 4 -32.87 -13.64 35.28
C THR A 4 -32.38 -14.29 33.98
N GLN A 5 -33.24 -15.06 33.30
CA GLN A 5 -32.92 -15.69 32.01
C GLN A 5 -32.33 -14.71 30.97
N ARG A 6 -32.58 -13.40 31.13
CA ARG A 6 -32.04 -12.32 30.30
C ARG A 6 -30.53 -12.09 30.43
N GLU A 7 -29.91 -12.44 31.57
CA GLU A 7 -28.46 -12.22 31.75
C GLU A 7 -27.63 -13.34 31.11
N ARG A 8 -28.14 -14.57 31.07
CA ARG A 8 -27.45 -15.69 30.39
C ARG A 8 -27.57 -15.62 28.87
N GLU A 9 -28.67 -15.07 28.35
CA GLU A 9 -28.86 -14.85 26.92
C GLU A 9 -27.91 -13.76 26.38
N ALA A 10 -27.58 -12.74 27.19
CA ALA A 10 -26.64 -11.68 26.82
C ALA A 10 -25.17 -12.17 26.74
N GLU A 11 -24.72 -13.05 27.63
CA GLU A 11 -23.38 -13.65 27.57
C GLU A 11 -23.23 -14.58 26.36
N THR A 12 -24.30 -15.32 26.01
CA THR A 12 -24.27 -16.24 24.86
C THR A 12 -24.31 -15.49 23.51
N GLN A 13 -24.88 -14.29 23.47
CA GLN A 13 -24.86 -13.42 22.28
C GLN A 13 -23.54 -12.66 22.10
N ALA A 14 -22.83 -12.31 23.19
CA ALA A 14 -21.53 -11.66 23.11
C ALA A 14 -20.42 -12.61 22.60
N GLU A 15 -20.52 -13.91 22.87
CA GLU A 15 -19.57 -14.92 22.37
C GLU A 15 -19.79 -15.27 20.89
N GLY A 16 -20.98 -15.01 20.33
CA GLY A 16 -21.32 -15.28 18.93
C GLY A 16 -20.82 -14.22 17.92
N GLU A 17 -20.50 -13.00 18.38
CA GLU A 17 -20.04 -11.90 17.51
C GLU A 17 -18.51 -11.74 17.46
N ALA A 18 -17.76 -12.49 18.28
CA ALA A 18 -16.30 -12.54 18.25
C ALA A 18 -15.72 -13.42 17.10
N GLY A 19 -16.58 -13.92 16.21
CA GLY A 19 -16.27 -14.90 15.16
C GLY A 19 -16.01 -14.33 13.77
N SER A 20 -15.57 -13.08 13.63
CA SER A 20 -15.05 -12.55 12.36
C SER A 20 -13.79 -11.72 12.59
N MET A 21 -12.78 -12.33 13.19
CA MET A 21 -11.42 -11.85 12.99
C MET A 21 -11.11 -11.92 11.50
N HIS A 22 -11.12 -10.76 10.83
CA HIS A 22 -10.42 -10.59 9.57
C HIS A 22 -8.98 -11.07 9.80
N ARG A 23 -8.66 -12.30 9.37
CA ARG A 23 -7.27 -12.74 9.30
C ARG A 23 -6.63 -11.91 8.20
N GLU A 24 -5.68 -11.06 8.57
CA GLU A 24 -4.78 -10.44 7.60
C GLU A 24 -4.22 -11.57 6.71
N PRO A 25 -4.14 -11.37 5.38
CA PRO A 25 -3.55 -12.36 4.50
C PRO A 25 -2.12 -12.62 4.97
N ASP A 26 -1.70 -13.89 5.00
CA ASP A 26 -0.31 -14.23 5.28
C ASP A 26 0.57 -13.68 4.16
N VAL A 27 1.13 -12.50 4.41
CA VAL A 27 2.06 -11.78 3.54
C VAL A 27 3.51 -12.25 3.74
N GLY A 28 3.74 -13.32 4.53
CA GLY A 28 5.05 -13.92 4.74
C GLY A 28 5.96 -13.18 5.72
N PHE A 29 5.42 -12.31 6.59
CA PHE A 29 6.20 -11.67 7.65
C PHE A 29 6.06 -12.46 8.96
N ASN A 30 7.11 -13.17 9.37
CA ASN A 30 7.15 -13.87 10.66
C ASN A 30 7.54 -12.89 11.79
N PRO A 31 6.66 -12.58 12.75
CA PRO A 31 6.91 -11.55 13.78
C PRO A 31 7.92 -11.98 14.86
N GLY A 32 8.45 -13.21 14.84
CA GLY A 32 9.28 -13.78 15.90
C GLY A 32 10.80 -13.76 15.70
N SER A 33 11.34 -13.11 14.67
CA SER A 33 12.78 -13.19 14.36
C SER A 33 13.52 -11.88 14.67
N PRO A 34 14.42 -11.83 15.68
CA PRO A 34 15.26 -10.65 15.93
C PRO A 34 16.26 -10.48 14.79
N GLY A 35 16.39 -9.25 14.26
CA GLY A 35 17.53 -8.88 13.41
C GLY A 35 17.52 -9.41 11.97
N SER A 36 16.36 -9.67 11.39
CA SER A 36 16.29 -9.90 9.94
C SER A 36 16.36 -8.54 9.24
N ARG A 37 17.46 -8.26 8.52
CA ARG A 37 17.43 -7.27 7.43
C ARG A 37 16.13 -7.51 6.64
N PRO A 38 15.38 -6.50 6.20
CA PRO A 38 14.21 -6.73 5.36
C PRO A 38 14.63 -7.66 4.23
N GLY A 39 14.18 -8.91 4.31
CA GLY A 39 14.51 -9.91 3.31
C GLY A 39 13.98 -9.42 1.97
N PRO A 40 14.52 -9.92 0.86
CA PRO A 40 14.07 -9.49 -0.44
C PRO A 40 12.54 -9.59 -0.62
N LYS A 41 11.84 -8.46 -0.77
CA LYS A 41 10.39 -8.42 -1.10
C LYS A 41 10.04 -9.02 -2.47
N ALA A 42 11.02 -9.59 -3.17
CA ALA A 42 10.94 -9.92 -4.58
C ALA A 42 10.66 -11.38 -4.90
N GLY A 43 10.28 -12.19 -3.91
CA GLY A 43 9.59 -13.44 -4.17
C GLY A 43 8.10 -13.19 -4.40
N ALA A 44 7.74 -12.38 -5.42
CA ALA A 44 6.35 -12.05 -5.69
C ALA A 44 5.55 -13.34 -5.91
N LYS A 45 4.69 -13.66 -4.96
CA LYS A 45 3.81 -14.82 -5.00
C LYS A 45 2.37 -14.35 -5.11
N PRO A 46 1.52 -15.06 -5.86
CA PRO A 46 0.11 -14.75 -5.90
C PRO A 46 -0.50 -14.73 -4.50
N LEU A 47 -1.15 -13.64 -4.14
CA LEU A 47 -1.86 -13.53 -2.86
C LEU A 47 -3.28 -14.10 -3.01
N ARG A 48 -3.82 -14.67 -1.94
CA ARG A 48 -5.25 -15.05 -1.83
C ARG A 48 -5.82 -14.45 -0.56
N HIS A 49 -6.95 -13.77 -0.66
CA HIS A 49 -7.67 -13.24 0.50
C HIS A 49 -9.03 -13.90 0.65
N PRO A 50 -9.34 -14.56 1.80
CA PRO A 50 -10.67 -15.06 2.05
C PRO A 50 -11.61 -13.87 2.25
N GLY A 51 -12.49 -13.61 1.28
CA GLY A 51 -13.55 -12.63 1.42
C GLY A 51 -13.32 -11.26 0.79
N ILE A 52 -12.72 -11.17 -0.40
CA ILE A 52 -12.99 -9.99 -1.24
C ILE A 52 -14.48 -10.04 -1.57
N PRO A 53 -15.29 -9.05 -1.13
CA PRO A 53 -16.71 -9.02 -1.47
C PRO A 53 -16.82 -8.99 -2.99
N THR A 54 -17.61 -9.89 -3.57
CA THR A 54 -17.95 -9.81 -4.99
C THR A 54 -18.57 -8.42 -5.23
N PRO A 55 -18.00 -7.59 -6.13
CA PRO A 55 -18.44 -6.21 -6.24
C PRO A 55 -19.90 -6.18 -6.68
N LYS A 56 -20.77 -5.72 -5.78
CA LYS A 56 -22.12 -5.32 -6.14
C LYS A 56 -22.00 -4.02 -6.94
N PHE A 57 -22.07 -4.14 -8.27
CA PHE A 57 -22.34 -3.07 -9.25
C PHE A 57 -21.62 -1.72 -9.04
N TYR A 58 -20.28 -1.72 -9.07
CA TYR A 58 -19.51 -0.52 -9.40
C TYR A 58 -18.48 -0.88 -10.47
N HIS A 59 -18.51 -0.19 -11.61
CA HIS A 59 -17.49 -0.32 -12.65
C HIS A 59 -16.23 0.47 -12.25
N THR A 60 -15.46 -0.06 -11.30
CA THR A 60 -14.15 0.52 -10.94
C THR A 60 -13.08 0.02 -11.91
N TRP A 61 -12.33 0.93 -12.52
CA TRP A 61 -11.16 0.59 -13.33
C TRP A 61 -9.91 0.55 -12.46
N SER A 62 -9.37 -0.64 -12.24
CA SER A 62 -8.14 -0.86 -11.47
C SER A 62 -6.93 -1.01 -12.41
N ARG A 63 -5.94 -0.13 -12.23
CA ARG A 63 -4.67 -0.14 -12.95
C ARG A 63 -3.52 -0.07 -11.95
N CYS A 64 -2.42 -0.75 -12.25
CA CYS A 64 -1.18 -0.64 -11.50
C CYS A 64 0.02 -0.56 -12.45
N THR A 65 1.15 -0.17 -11.90
CA THR A 65 2.41 -0.05 -12.63
C THR A 65 3.51 -0.72 -11.82
N ASP A 66 4.44 -1.37 -12.50
CA ASP A 66 5.67 -1.86 -11.89
C ASP A 66 6.81 -1.77 -12.93
N ILE A 67 8.03 -1.52 -12.49
CA ILE A 67 9.20 -1.54 -13.37
C ILE A 67 9.65 -2.98 -13.67
N ASN A 68 9.32 -3.92 -12.78
CA ASN A 68 9.65 -5.33 -12.88
C ASN A 68 8.56 -6.11 -13.64
N PRO A 69 8.87 -6.71 -14.81
CA PRO A 69 7.93 -7.53 -15.56
C PRO A 69 7.32 -8.70 -14.77
N GLU A 70 8.09 -9.33 -13.89
CA GLU A 70 7.64 -10.46 -13.08
C GLU A 70 6.60 -10.02 -12.03
N ALA A 71 6.73 -8.81 -11.49
CA ALA A 71 5.74 -8.24 -10.58
C ALA A 71 4.41 -7.94 -11.29
N ALA A 72 4.48 -7.45 -12.53
CA ALA A 72 3.29 -7.26 -13.37
C ALA A 72 2.59 -8.60 -13.68
N ALA A 73 3.36 -9.65 -14.02
CA ALA A 73 2.83 -11.00 -14.23
C ALA A 73 2.20 -11.59 -12.94
N CYS A 74 2.89 -11.48 -11.81
CA CYS A 74 2.38 -11.91 -10.51
C CYS A 74 1.09 -11.17 -10.10
N THR A 75 0.95 -9.91 -10.50
CA THR A 75 -0.28 -9.15 -10.28
C THR A 75 -1.46 -9.73 -11.05
N LEU A 76 -1.27 -10.14 -12.31
CA LEU A 76 -2.32 -10.81 -13.09
C LEU A 76 -2.74 -12.12 -12.43
N GLU A 77 -1.79 -12.94 -11.99
CA GLU A 77 -2.09 -14.21 -11.32
C GLU A 77 -2.80 -13.98 -9.96
N THR A 78 -2.38 -12.95 -9.22
CA THR A 78 -3.07 -12.53 -7.99
C THR A 78 -4.51 -12.11 -8.28
N ALA A 79 -4.73 -11.30 -9.32
CA ALA A 79 -6.05 -10.85 -9.72
C ALA A 79 -6.94 -12.05 -10.09
N HIS A 80 -6.42 -12.99 -10.86
CA HIS A 80 -7.08 -14.24 -11.22
C HIS A 80 -7.42 -15.09 -9.99
N CYS A 81 -6.46 -15.32 -9.09
CA CYS A 81 -6.65 -16.07 -7.86
C CYS A 81 -7.73 -15.50 -6.92
N ASN A 82 -8.02 -14.19 -7.01
CA ASN A 82 -9.02 -13.50 -6.21
C ASN A 82 -10.28 -13.09 -7.01
N ASN A 83 -10.40 -13.51 -8.26
CA ASN A 83 -11.55 -13.22 -9.12
C ASN A 83 -11.84 -11.70 -9.25
N VAL A 84 -10.79 -10.90 -9.38
CA VAL A 84 -10.84 -9.44 -9.62
C VAL A 84 -10.12 -9.09 -10.92
N SER A 85 -10.42 -7.92 -11.49
CA SER A 85 -9.76 -7.42 -12.70
C SER A 85 -8.78 -6.30 -12.35
N ILE A 86 -7.52 -6.47 -12.71
CA ILE A 86 -6.46 -5.45 -12.59
C ILE A 86 -5.70 -5.39 -13.91
N GLN A 87 -5.40 -4.19 -14.39
CA GLN A 87 -4.61 -3.97 -15.61
C GLN A 87 -3.21 -3.46 -15.24
N PRO A 88 -2.18 -4.33 -15.16
CA PRO A 88 -0.81 -3.88 -14.95
C PRO A 88 -0.20 -3.27 -16.21
N VAL A 89 0.72 -2.33 -16.01
CA VAL A 89 1.57 -1.74 -17.07
C VAL A 89 3.02 -1.79 -16.60
N ILE A 90 3.90 -2.36 -17.42
CA ILE A 90 5.33 -2.35 -17.12
C ILE A 90 5.86 -0.97 -17.51
N THR A 91 6.26 -0.16 -16.53
CA THR A 91 6.76 1.20 -16.74
C THR A 91 7.47 1.75 -15.50
N ASP A 92 8.36 2.73 -15.68
CA ASP A 92 8.87 3.54 -14.57
C ASP A 92 7.79 4.52 -14.10
N LEU A 93 7.47 4.47 -12.79
CA LEU A 93 6.41 5.22 -12.13
C LEU A 93 5.08 5.17 -12.92
N VAL A 94 4.75 6.24 -13.64
CA VAL A 94 3.50 6.39 -14.41
C VAL A 94 3.76 6.84 -15.85
N ASN A 95 4.97 6.63 -16.36
CA ASN A 95 5.31 7.00 -17.73
C ASN A 95 4.34 6.35 -18.73
N GLY A 96 3.94 7.13 -19.74
CA GLY A 96 2.93 6.72 -20.74
C GLY A 96 1.47 6.77 -20.27
N LEU A 97 1.19 6.94 -18.96
CA LEU A 97 -0.19 7.10 -18.46
C LEU A 97 -0.66 8.56 -18.43
N LEU A 98 0.27 9.49 -18.24
CA LEU A 98 0.02 10.92 -18.43
C LEU A 98 0.23 11.30 -19.90
N PRO A 99 -0.55 12.25 -20.45
CA PRO A 99 -1.58 13.06 -19.78
C PRO A 99 -2.97 12.39 -19.74
N ARG A 100 -3.14 11.15 -20.23
CA ARG A 100 -4.45 10.50 -20.38
C ARG A 100 -5.19 10.35 -19.05
N LEU A 101 -4.45 10.07 -17.97
CA LEU A 101 -4.95 9.96 -16.60
C LEU A 101 -4.89 11.27 -15.80
N LYS A 102 -4.58 12.41 -16.43
CA LYS A 102 -4.55 13.70 -15.73
C LYS A 102 -5.90 13.97 -15.05
N GLU A 103 -5.86 14.19 -13.74
CA GLU A 103 -6.98 14.44 -12.84
C GLU A 103 -8.11 13.39 -12.86
N LYS A 104 -7.76 12.13 -13.11
CA LYS A 104 -8.74 11.02 -13.22
C LYS A 104 -8.55 9.92 -12.18
N VAL A 105 -7.52 10.02 -11.35
CA VAL A 105 -7.23 9.00 -10.34
C VAL A 105 -7.95 9.35 -9.04
N ASP A 106 -9.02 8.62 -8.73
CA ASP A 106 -9.79 8.79 -7.50
C ASP A 106 -9.10 8.14 -6.28
N LEU A 107 -8.34 7.07 -6.50
CA LEU A 107 -7.53 6.41 -5.47
C LEU A 107 -6.16 6.07 -6.06
N LEU A 108 -5.13 6.68 -5.49
CA LEU A 108 -3.73 6.45 -5.80
C LEU A 108 -3.07 5.81 -4.59
N VAL A 109 -2.34 4.72 -4.79
CA VAL A 109 -1.64 4.01 -3.72
C VAL A 109 -0.20 3.80 -4.16
N PHE A 110 0.75 4.12 -3.29
CA PHE A 110 2.16 3.84 -3.53
C PHE A 110 2.83 3.29 -2.27
N ASN A 111 3.32 2.06 -2.37
CA ASN A 111 4.21 1.45 -1.40
C ASN A 111 5.62 1.43 -2.02
N PRO A 112 6.36 2.54 -1.94
CA PRO A 112 7.60 2.71 -2.69
C PRO A 112 8.73 1.81 -2.14
N PRO A 113 9.84 1.67 -2.88
CA PRO A 113 11.10 1.24 -2.28
C PRO A 113 11.58 2.33 -1.30
N TYR A 114 11.36 2.10 -0.01
CA TYR A 114 11.56 3.08 1.07
C TYR A 114 12.80 2.81 1.93
N VAL A 115 13.57 1.74 1.65
CA VAL A 115 14.73 1.36 2.46
C VAL A 115 15.91 2.26 2.09
N VAL A 116 16.63 2.72 3.12
CA VAL A 116 17.86 3.48 2.93
C VAL A 116 18.94 2.58 2.35
N THR A 117 19.44 2.93 1.17
CA THR A 117 20.50 2.19 0.48
C THR A 117 21.52 3.17 -0.10
N PRO A 118 22.73 2.72 -0.48
CA PRO A 118 23.58 3.46 -1.38
C PRO A 118 22.80 3.87 -2.66
N PRO A 119 23.02 5.09 -3.20
CA PRO A 119 22.31 5.56 -4.40
C PRO A 119 22.51 4.65 -5.62
N GLU A 120 23.63 3.94 -5.70
CA GLU A 120 23.97 3.03 -6.80
C GLU A 120 23.04 1.80 -6.87
N GLU A 121 22.33 1.49 -5.78
CA GLU A 121 21.35 0.40 -5.73
C GLU A 121 19.96 0.82 -6.25
N VAL A 122 19.74 2.11 -6.51
CA VAL A 122 18.46 2.63 -7.02
C VAL A 122 18.36 2.41 -8.53
N GLY A 123 17.20 1.96 -9.00
CA GLY A 123 16.89 1.86 -10.44
C GLY A 123 17.32 0.56 -11.11
N SER A 124 17.74 -0.45 -10.34
CA SER A 124 17.74 -1.82 -10.85
C SER A 124 16.32 -2.26 -11.25
N HIS A 125 16.24 -3.19 -12.20
CA HIS A 125 14.98 -3.82 -12.64
C HIS A 125 14.75 -5.18 -11.96
N GLY A 126 15.68 -5.58 -11.09
CA GLY A 126 15.65 -6.83 -10.37
C GLY A 126 14.83 -6.77 -9.08
N VAL A 127 15.19 -7.68 -8.20
CA VAL A 127 14.55 -7.93 -6.90
C VAL A 127 14.71 -6.75 -5.94
N GLU A 128 15.88 -6.14 -5.98
CA GLU A 128 16.30 -4.97 -5.20
C GLU A 128 15.46 -3.72 -5.48
N ALA A 129 14.84 -3.62 -6.67
CA ALA A 129 13.94 -2.53 -7.03
C ALA A 129 12.73 -2.41 -6.09
N ALA A 130 12.38 -3.50 -5.40
CA ALA A 130 11.26 -3.56 -4.47
C ALA A 130 11.54 -2.86 -3.13
N TRP A 131 12.80 -2.52 -2.82
CA TRP A 131 13.13 -1.86 -1.55
C TRP A 131 14.15 -0.72 -1.65
N ALA A 132 15.06 -0.72 -2.62
CA ALA A 132 16.17 0.25 -2.68
C ALA A 132 15.68 1.67 -2.97
N GLY A 133 15.60 2.48 -1.91
CA GLY A 133 15.12 3.86 -1.97
C GLY A 133 16.23 4.91 -2.00
N GLY A 134 17.51 4.49 -1.92
CA GLY A 134 18.65 5.39 -1.96
C GLY A 134 18.80 6.24 -0.70
N ARG A 135 19.27 7.48 -0.87
CA ARG A 135 19.48 8.44 0.22
C ARG A 135 18.18 8.69 0.98
N ASN A 136 18.21 8.45 2.29
CA ASN A 136 17.04 8.51 3.18
C ASN A 136 15.87 7.62 2.72
N GLY A 137 16.11 6.67 1.80
CA GLY A 137 15.06 5.85 1.20
C GLY A 137 14.06 6.64 0.35
N ARG A 138 14.42 7.83 -0.13
CA ARG A 138 13.46 8.77 -0.74
C ARG A 138 13.59 8.98 -2.24
N GLU A 139 14.67 8.55 -2.88
CA GLU A 139 14.97 8.94 -4.26
C GLU A 139 13.85 8.57 -5.24
N VAL A 140 13.21 7.42 -5.05
CA VAL A 140 12.09 6.99 -5.91
C VAL A 140 10.81 7.77 -5.62
N MET A 141 10.45 8.00 -4.36
CA MET A 141 9.23 8.75 -4.01
C MET A 141 9.34 10.24 -4.35
N ASP A 142 10.54 10.83 -4.21
CA ASP A 142 10.80 12.23 -4.54
C ASP A 142 10.61 12.50 -6.04
N ARG A 143 10.93 11.53 -6.92
CA ARG A 143 10.59 11.60 -8.36
C ARG A 143 9.08 11.55 -8.62
N PHE A 144 8.32 10.88 -7.75
CA PHE A 144 6.89 10.70 -7.91
C PHE A 144 6.06 11.89 -7.41
N PHE A 145 6.49 12.58 -6.34
CA PHE A 145 5.74 13.67 -5.72
C PHE A 145 5.29 14.78 -6.68
N PRO A 146 6.08 15.23 -7.67
CA PRO A 146 5.62 16.19 -8.67
C PRO A 146 4.44 15.70 -9.53
N LEU A 147 4.30 14.38 -9.71
CA LEU A 147 3.29 13.78 -10.59
C LEU A 147 1.95 13.54 -9.88
N ALA A 148 1.96 13.39 -8.56
CA ALA A 148 0.77 13.05 -7.78
C ALA A 148 -0.38 14.07 -7.93
N PRO A 149 -0.16 15.41 -7.86
CA PRO A 149 -1.24 16.38 -8.09
C PRO A 149 -1.84 16.31 -9.48
N ASP A 150 -1.03 16.01 -10.51
CA ASP A 150 -1.52 15.87 -11.89
C ASP A 150 -2.35 14.61 -12.08
N LEU A 151 -2.11 13.55 -11.31
CA LEU A 151 -2.89 12.30 -11.38
C LEU A 151 -4.24 12.40 -10.67
N LEU A 152 -4.24 12.96 -9.45
CA LEU A 152 -5.42 12.94 -8.57
C LEU A 152 -6.60 13.72 -9.14
N SER A 153 -7.77 13.10 -9.13
CA SER A 153 -9.04 13.79 -9.40
C SER A 153 -9.38 14.79 -8.28
N PRO A 154 -10.38 15.67 -8.44
CA PRO A 154 -10.79 16.59 -7.38
C PRO A 154 -11.22 15.90 -6.07
N ARG A 155 -11.66 14.63 -6.13
CA ARG A 155 -12.00 13.80 -4.97
C ARG A 155 -10.91 12.77 -4.62
N GLY A 156 -9.75 12.89 -5.28
CA GLY A 156 -8.70 11.90 -5.26
C GLY A 156 -8.05 11.76 -3.88
N LEU A 157 -7.78 10.51 -3.50
CA LEU A 157 -6.98 10.16 -2.33
C LEU A 157 -5.65 9.57 -2.77
N PHE A 158 -4.56 9.99 -2.14
CA PHE A 158 -3.25 9.36 -2.29
C PHE A 158 -2.76 8.76 -0.98
N TYR A 159 -2.46 7.46 -0.98
CA TYR A 159 -1.86 6.76 0.15
C TYR A 159 -0.41 6.41 -0.13
N LEU A 160 0.48 6.77 0.79
CA LEU A 160 1.92 6.54 0.70
C LEU A 160 2.42 5.80 1.94
N VAL A 161 3.14 4.69 1.74
CA VAL A 161 3.84 4.01 2.84
C VAL A 161 5.21 4.64 3.04
N THR A 162 5.58 4.87 4.29
CA THR A 162 6.88 5.43 4.70
C THR A 162 7.39 4.72 5.96
N ILE A 163 8.69 4.77 6.17
CA ILE A 163 9.35 4.50 7.44
C ILE A 163 9.84 5.80 8.07
N LYS A 164 10.19 5.77 9.37
CA LYS A 164 10.71 6.93 10.11
C LYS A 164 11.88 7.60 9.40
N GLU A 165 12.78 6.82 8.81
CA GLU A 165 13.99 7.24 8.10
C GLU A 165 13.67 8.09 6.86
N ASN A 166 12.49 7.92 6.25
CA ASN A 166 12.07 8.76 5.13
C ASN A 166 11.66 10.17 5.56
N ASN A 167 11.54 10.44 6.87
CA ASN A 167 11.07 11.70 7.42
C ASN A 167 9.65 12.07 6.95
N PRO A 168 8.60 11.35 7.40
CA PRO A 168 7.22 11.59 6.99
C PRO A 168 6.73 13.03 7.22
N GLU A 169 7.24 13.72 8.25
CA GLU A 169 6.90 15.12 8.50
C GLU A 169 7.38 16.06 7.37
N GLU A 170 8.58 15.81 6.83
CA GLU A 170 9.11 16.56 5.69
C GLU A 170 8.35 16.24 4.40
N ILE A 171 7.94 14.98 4.22
CA ILE A 171 7.09 14.57 3.10
C ILE A 171 5.74 15.29 3.16
N LEU A 172 5.09 15.35 4.32
CA LEU A 172 3.84 16.10 4.52
C LEU A 172 3.99 17.58 4.14
N LYS A 173 5.10 18.22 4.55
CA LYS A 173 5.41 19.61 4.20
C LYS A 173 5.61 19.77 2.68
N THR A 174 6.38 18.86 2.07
CA THR A 174 6.67 18.87 0.63
C THR A 174 5.40 18.69 -0.21
N MET A 175 4.47 17.85 0.23
CA MET A 175 3.21 17.63 -0.48
C MET A 175 2.24 18.80 -0.29
N THR A 176 2.27 19.46 0.87
CA THR A 176 1.51 20.69 1.12
C THR A 176 1.90 21.81 0.14
N THR A 177 3.19 22.02 -0.11
CA THR A 177 3.64 23.03 -1.10
C THR A 177 3.24 22.69 -2.54
N ARG A 178 2.83 21.44 -2.79
CA ARG A 178 2.30 20.96 -4.08
C ARG A 178 0.77 20.93 -4.13
N GLY A 179 0.10 21.56 -3.17
CA GLY A 179 -1.36 21.69 -3.13
C GLY A 179 -2.10 20.48 -2.57
N LEU A 180 -1.40 19.55 -1.91
CA LEU A 180 -2.00 18.35 -1.31
C LEU A 180 -1.99 18.45 0.21
N GLN A 181 -3.17 18.39 0.84
CA GLN A 181 -3.29 18.30 2.29
C GLN A 181 -2.98 16.87 2.74
N GLY A 182 -2.11 16.72 3.73
CA GLY A 182 -1.63 15.42 4.20
C GLY A 182 -1.89 15.17 5.68
N THR A 183 -2.19 13.92 6.04
CA THR A 183 -2.24 13.44 7.43
C THR A 183 -1.60 12.05 7.55
N ILE A 184 -1.23 11.65 8.76
CA ILE A 184 -0.89 10.25 9.05
C ILE A 184 -2.21 9.50 9.26
N ALA A 185 -2.51 8.53 8.40
CA ALA A 185 -3.73 7.73 8.51
C ALA A 185 -3.57 6.56 9.49
N LEU A 186 -2.38 5.95 9.52
CA LEU A 186 -2.05 4.84 10.41
C LEU A 186 -0.54 4.80 10.66
N SER A 187 -0.14 4.37 11.84
CA SER A 187 1.25 4.00 12.15
C SER A 187 1.28 2.66 12.85
N ARG A 188 2.28 1.84 12.54
CA ARG A 188 2.50 0.52 13.16
C ARG A 188 3.99 0.28 13.31
N GLN A 189 4.40 -0.32 14.43
CA GLN A 189 5.75 -0.85 14.59
C GLN A 189 5.80 -2.29 14.07
N ALA A 190 6.77 -2.61 13.23
CA ALA A 190 7.03 -3.95 12.71
C ALA A 190 8.53 -4.26 12.83
N GLY A 191 8.88 -5.10 13.81
CA GLY A 191 10.29 -5.31 14.16
C GLY A 191 10.96 -4.01 14.60
N GLN A 192 12.04 -3.63 13.92
CA GLN A 192 12.78 -2.39 14.18
C GLN A 192 12.23 -1.18 13.40
N GLU A 193 11.33 -1.40 12.44
CA GLU A 193 10.79 -0.33 11.59
C GLU A 193 9.52 0.26 12.21
N ILE A 194 9.42 1.58 12.19
CA ILE A 194 8.18 2.31 12.45
C ILE A 194 7.60 2.72 11.10
N LEU A 195 6.55 2.01 10.68
CA LEU A 195 5.84 2.24 9.43
C LEU A 195 4.72 3.26 9.65
N SER A 196 4.60 4.21 8.74
CA SER A 196 3.50 5.17 8.68
C SER A 196 2.88 5.18 7.30
N VAL A 197 1.55 5.14 7.26
CA VAL A 197 0.76 5.37 6.05
C VAL A 197 0.29 6.82 6.05
N LEU A 198 0.80 7.60 5.11
CA LEU A 198 0.38 8.96 4.87
C LEU A 198 -0.82 8.96 3.92
N ARG A 199 -1.78 9.84 4.17
CA ARG A 199 -2.96 10.07 3.32
C ARG A 199 -2.95 11.51 2.87
N PHE A 200 -3.15 11.72 1.57
CA PHE A 200 -3.23 13.03 0.95
C PHE A 200 -4.55 13.22 0.18
N THR A 201 -5.03 14.45 0.15
CA THR A 201 -6.18 14.91 -0.67
C THR A 201 -5.79 16.15 -1.44
N LYS A 202 -6.40 16.38 -2.62
CA LYS A 202 -6.38 17.71 -3.25
C LYS A 202 -7.04 18.74 -2.32
N SER A 203 -6.41 19.91 -2.23
CA SER A 203 -6.97 21.07 -1.52
C SER A 203 -8.06 21.76 -2.34
#